data_AF-A0A939ARK6-F1
#
_entry.id   AF-A0A939ARK6-F1
#
_cell.length_a   1.000
_cell.length_b   1.000
_cell.length_c   1.000
_cell.angle_alpha   90.00
_cell.angle_beta   90.00
_cell.angle_gamma   90.00
#
_symmetry.space_group_name_H-M   'P 1'
#
loop_
_entity.id
_entity.type
_entity.pdbx_description
1 polymer ?
#
loop_
_entity_poly.entity_id
_entity_poly.type
_entity_poly.pdbx_seq_one_letter_code
_entity_poly.pdbx_strand_id
1 'polypeptide(L)'
;MKPYLADLVRAAPTPAHGRNVAREYLQARILGAMQRAGAMIPLAFHGGTALRFLYAIPRYVDTNPPSGAVLATTVIRRHVILQLQHHDRAAMLAGKLHALLQRPYTKGRDLYDLLWYLSDPDWPAPNLTLLNHALRQTGWAGAEITVETWRSVLAGQLQRLQWDRVVDDVRPLLDVDADPALLTRENVLQVVMHSRLRV
;
A
#
# COMPACT_ATOMS: atom_id res chain seq x y z
N MET A 1 11.93 18.83 20.99
CA MET A 1 11.70 17.89 19.87
C MET A 1 11.99 16.42 20.21
N LYS A 2 13.16 16.09 20.79
CA LYS A 2 13.42 14.76 21.37
C LYS A 2 12.43 14.33 22.49
N PRO A 3 11.94 15.23 23.36
CA PRO A 3 10.97 14.87 24.41
C PRO A 3 9.64 14.35 23.84
N TYR A 4 9.08 15.03 22.84
CA TYR A 4 7.83 14.61 22.20
C TYR A 4 7.90 13.20 21.60
N LEU A 5 9.02 12.85 20.94
CA LEU A 5 9.23 11.49 20.44
C LEU A 5 9.32 10.47 21.59
N ALA A 6 10.02 10.83 22.68
CA ALA A 6 10.11 9.98 23.85
C ALA A 6 8.73 9.76 24.51
N ASP A 7 7.88 10.79 24.56
CA ASP A 7 6.51 10.68 25.06
C ASP A 7 5.65 9.76 24.19
N LEU A 8 5.72 9.93 22.86
CA LEU A 8 5.03 9.07 21.91
C LEU A 8 5.44 7.59 22.03
N VAL A 9 6.74 7.32 22.20
CA VAL A 9 7.24 5.95 22.36
C VAL A 9 6.86 5.37 23.72
N ARG A 10 6.87 6.18 24.79
CA ARG A 10 6.45 5.75 26.13
C ARG A 10 4.96 5.44 26.21
N ALA A 11 4.13 6.17 25.46
CA ALA A 11 2.70 5.93 25.37
C ALA A 11 2.32 4.71 24.51
N ALA A 12 3.28 4.09 23.81
CA ALA A 12 3.00 2.95 22.95
C ALA A 12 2.69 1.68 23.78
N PRO A 13 1.66 0.90 23.40
CA PRO A 13 1.24 -0.28 24.16
C PRO A 13 2.27 -1.41 24.17
N THR A 14 3.16 -1.46 23.17
CA THR A 14 4.23 -2.47 23.08
C THR A 14 5.54 -1.87 22.56
N PRO A 15 6.71 -2.48 22.85
CA PRO A 15 7.98 -2.05 22.27
C PRO A 15 8.04 -2.13 20.73
N ALA A 16 7.28 -3.05 20.12
CA ALA A 16 7.14 -3.11 18.66
C ALA A 16 6.37 -1.90 18.13
N HIS A 17 5.26 -1.55 18.78
CA HIS A 17 4.48 -0.36 18.43
C HIS A 17 5.30 0.93 18.63
N GLY A 18 6.04 1.04 19.74
CA GLY A 18 6.93 2.18 20.00
C GLY A 18 7.99 2.35 18.91
N ARG A 19 8.58 1.26 18.40
CA ARG A 19 9.49 1.31 17.25
C ARG A 19 8.81 1.79 15.97
N ASN A 20 7.57 1.37 15.72
CA ASN A 20 6.80 1.80 14.54
C ASN A 20 6.45 3.30 14.60
N VAL A 21 6.00 3.77 15.77
CA VAL A 21 5.75 5.19 16.06
C VAL A 21 7.03 6.01 15.86
N ALA A 22 8.17 5.53 16.37
CA ALA A 22 9.44 6.23 16.19
C ALA A 22 9.87 6.32 14.73
N ARG A 23 9.74 5.23 13.96
CA ARG A 23 10.03 5.22 12.52
C ARG A 23 9.12 6.18 11.74
N GLU A 24 7.87 6.32 12.15
CA GLU A 24 6.92 7.26 11.55
C GLU A 24 7.26 8.70 11.83
N TYR A 25 7.54 9.01 13.09
CA TYR A 25 8.00 10.32 13.46
C TYR A 25 9.25 10.70 12.66
N LEU A 26 10.26 9.83 12.63
CA LEU A 26 11.50 10.09 11.88
C LEU A 26 11.24 10.28 10.38
N GLN A 27 10.41 9.43 9.76
CA GLN A 27 10.08 9.60 8.36
C GLN A 27 9.32 10.91 8.10
N ALA A 28 8.32 11.26 8.92
CA ALA A 28 7.58 12.51 8.76
C ALA A 28 8.53 13.72 8.81
N ARG A 29 9.56 13.64 9.64
CA ARG A 29 10.59 14.68 9.79
C ARG A 29 11.56 14.74 8.62
N ILE A 30 11.95 13.59 8.07
CA ILE A 30 12.75 13.50 6.83
C ILE A 30 11.96 14.08 5.66
N LEU A 31 10.69 13.66 5.49
CA LEU A 31 9.80 14.16 4.46
C LEU A 31 9.58 15.67 4.58
N GLY A 32 9.35 16.16 5.81
CA GLY A 32 9.24 17.59 6.05
C GLY A 32 10.53 18.36 5.72
N ALA A 33 11.71 17.74 5.92
CA ALA A 33 12.97 18.34 5.50
C ALA A 33 13.12 18.37 3.97
N MET A 34 12.77 17.28 3.29
CA MET A 34 12.75 17.20 1.83
C MET A 34 11.80 18.23 1.21
N GLN A 35 10.60 18.40 1.79
CA GLN A 35 9.64 19.42 1.35
C GLN A 35 10.19 20.83 1.47
N ARG A 36 10.81 21.18 2.61
CA ARG A 36 11.44 22.50 2.77
C ARG A 36 12.60 22.73 1.80
N ALA A 37 13.26 21.65 1.37
CA ALA A 37 14.30 21.69 0.35
C ALA A 37 13.75 21.70 -1.09
N GLY A 38 12.43 21.74 -1.29
CA GLY A 38 11.79 21.74 -2.62
C GLY A 38 11.75 20.36 -3.31
N ALA A 39 12.21 19.28 -2.64
CA ALA A 39 12.31 17.95 -3.24
C ALA A 39 10.96 17.22 -3.40
N MET A 40 9.84 17.81 -2.98
CA MET A 40 8.49 17.25 -3.16
C MET A 40 7.85 17.62 -4.51
N ILE A 41 8.55 18.39 -5.36
CA ILE A 41 8.06 18.80 -6.68
C ILE A 41 8.20 17.68 -7.73
N PRO A 42 9.31 16.90 -7.78
CA PRO A 42 9.45 15.79 -8.72
C PRO A 42 9.14 14.39 -8.14
N LEU A 43 8.80 14.26 -6.85
CA LEU A 43 8.65 12.96 -6.17
C LEU A 43 7.19 12.66 -5.84
N ALA A 44 6.66 11.57 -6.39
CA ALA A 44 5.35 11.03 -6.02
C ALA A 44 5.49 9.81 -5.10
N PHE A 45 4.81 9.85 -3.94
CA PHE A 45 4.68 8.69 -3.06
C PHE A 45 3.67 7.70 -3.63
N HIS A 46 3.95 6.41 -3.49
CA HIS A 46 3.05 5.34 -3.94
C HIS A 46 3.18 4.15 -2.99
N GLY A 47 2.34 3.14 -3.18
CA GLY A 47 2.33 1.94 -2.36
C GLY A 47 2.15 2.23 -0.86
N GLY A 48 2.81 1.45 -0.03
CA GLY A 48 2.60 1.48 1.41
C GLY A 48 2.92 2.81 2.11
N THR A 49 3.85 3.63 1.58
CA THR A 49 4.22 4.86 2.32
C THR A 49 3.16 5.92 2.13
N ALA A 50 2.63 6.05 0.91
CA ALA A 50 1.47 6.88 0.63
C ALA A 50 0.28 6.43 1.49
N LEU A 51 0.02 5.11 1.53
CA LEU A 51 -0.97 4.53 2.42
C LEU A 51 -0.71 4.87 3.90
N ARG A 52 0.54 4.92 4.38
CA ARG A 52 0.85 5.26 5.79
C ARG A 52 0.49 6.68 6.13
N PHE A 53 0.89 7.59 5.29
CA PHE A 53 0.78 9.00 5.59
C PHE A 53 -0.65 9.51 5.35
N LEU A 54 -1.31 8.99 4.31
CA LEU A 54 -2.69 9.34 3.97
C LEU A 54 -3.71 8.56 4.82
N TYR A 55 -3.48 7.27 5.06
CA TYR A 55 -4.48 6.33 5.62
C TYR A 55 -3.95 5.44 6.77
N ALA A 56 -2.76 5.70 7.32
CA ALA A 56 -2.18 4.95 8.45
C ALA A 56 -1.71 3.49 8.22
N ILE A 57 -1.46 3.01 7.00
CA ILE A 57 -1.01 1.61 6.71
C ILE A 57 0.50 1.53 6.30
N PRO A 58 1.32 0.50 6.61
CA PRO A 58 2.81 0.53 6.46
C PRO A 58 3.36 0.59 4.99
N ARG A 59 4.71 0.78 4.79
CA ARG A 59 5.49 1.56 3.72
C ARG A 59 6.17 0.93 2.46
N TYR A 60 6.36 1.71 1.36
CA TYR A 60 7.42 1.72 0.27
C TYR A 60 7.44 3.07 -0.52
N VAL A 61 8.54 3.46 -1.20
CA VAL A 61 8.68 4.66 -2.10
C VAL A 61 9.43 4.23 -3.38
N ASP A 62 9.06 4.76 -4.54
CA ASP A 62 9.56 4.46 -5.90
C ASP A 62 9.87 5.80 -6.55
N THR A 63 10.94 5.79 -7.34
CA THR A 63 11.52 6.96 -7.99
C THR A 63 11.41 6.87 -9.51
N ASN A 64 10.74 5.85 -10.08
CA ASN A 64 10.54 5.70 -11.52
C ASN A 64 9.16 5.09 -11.86
N PRO A 65 8.06 5.85 -11.75
CA PRO A 65 6.73 5.33 -12.04
C PRO A 65 6.53 5.05 -13.54
N PRO A 66 5.85 3.94 -13.91
CA PRO A 66 5.48 3.67 -15.31
C PRO A 66 4.53 4.74 -15.86
N SER A 67 4.49 4.88 -17.20
CA SER A 67 3.60 5.84 -17.86
C SER A 67 2.13 5.54 -17.56
N GLY A 68 1.30 6.59 -17.42
CA GLY A 68 -0.12 6.47 -17.06
C GLY A 68 -0.41 6.61 -15.55
N ALA A 69 0.60 6.89 -14.73
CA ALA A 69 0.42 7.21 -13.32
C ALA A 69 -0.29 8.57 -13.18
N VAL A 70 -1.43 8.58 -12.51
CA VAL A 70 -2.14 9.81 -12.14
C VAL A 70 -1.72 10.20 -10.74
N LEU A 71 -1.31 11.46 -10.60
CA LEU A 71 -0.82 12.02 -9.33
C LEU A 71 -1.91 12.86 -8.67
N ALA A 72 -1.96 12.81 -7.35
CA ALA A 72 -2.78 13.65 -6.48
C ALA A 72 -1.88 14.28 -5.41
N THR A 73 -2.25 15.45 -4.89
CA THR A 73 -1.52 16.11 -3.81
C THR A 73 -2.46 16.31 -2.63
N THR A 74 -2.07 15.79 -1.47
CA THR A 74 -2.86 15.92 -0.23
C THR A 74 -2.04 16.61 0.85
N VAL A 75 -2.67 17.56 1.53
CA VAL A 75 -2.11 18.17 2.76
C VAL A 75 -2.51 17.30 3.93
N ILE A 76 -1.53 16.78 4.66
CA ILE A 76 -1.75 15.99 5.88
C ILE A 76 -1.04 16.62 7.07
N ARG A 77 -1.58 16.37 8.26
CA ARG A 77 -0.95 16.76 9.54
C ARG A 77 -0.58 15.50 10.31
N ARG A 78 0.67 15.08 10.21
CA ARG A 78 1.18 13.86 10.86
C ARG A 78 2.55 14.11 11.47
N HIS A 79 2.55 14.51 12.75
CA HIS A 79 3.67 15.14 13.49
C HIS A 79 4.15 16.50 12.94
N VAL A 80 4.08 16.69 11.62
CA VAL A 80 4.33 17.95 10.91
C VAL A 80 3.28 18.10 9.79
N ILE A 81 3.11 19.31 9.26
CA ILE A 81 2.30 19.53 8.06
C ILE A 81 3.13 19.10 6.85
N LEU A 82 2.57 18.24 6.01
CA LEU A 82 3.19 17.73 4.79
C LEU A 82 2.23 17.95 3.62
N GLN A 83 2.78 18.41 2.49
CA GLN A 83 2.18 18.36 1.17
C GLN A 83 2.77 17.16 0.45
N LEU A 84 2.00 16.07 0.36
CA LEU A 84 2.45 14.86 -0.28
C LEU A 84 1.83 14.76 -1.66
N GLN A 85 2.68 14.77 -2.69
CA GLN A 85 2.30 14.27 -4.00
C GLN A 85 2.33 12.74 -3.97
N HIS A 86 1.30 12.08 -4.47
CA HIS A 86 1.18 10.64 -4.45
C HIS A 86 0.37 10.10 -5.62
N HIS A 87 0.42 8.80 -5.87
CA HIS A 87 -0.51 8.15 -6.80
C HIS A 87 -1.97 8.34 -6.32
N ASP A 88 -2.88 8.60 -7.26
CA ASP A 88 -4.30 8.60 -6.95
C ASP A 88 -4.79 7.21 -6.48
N ARG A 89 -6.04 7.14 -5.98
CA ARG A 89 -6.59 5.91 -5.38
C ARG A 89 -6.59 4.73 -6.37
N ALA A 90 -6.91 4.98 -7.63
CA ALA A 90 -6.93 3.96 -8.67
C ALA A 90 -5.51 3.45 -9.02
N ALA A 91 -4.53 4.35 -9.12
CA ALA A 91 -3.13 4.00 -9.38
C ALA A 91 -2.46 3.30 -8.19
N MET A 92 -2.88 3.61 -6.96
CA MET A 92 -2.42 2.90 -5.76
C MET A 92 -2.85 1.43 -5.77
N LEU A 93 -4.12 1.15 -6.10
CA LEU A 93 -4.61 -0.23 -6.24
C LEU A 93 -3.90 -0.94 -7.40
N ALA A 94 -3.75 -0.29 -8.55
CA ALA A 94 -3.01 -0.84 -9.69
C ALA A 94 -1.57 -1.24 -9.33
N GLY A 95 -0.86 -0.42 -8.55
CA GLY A 95 0.48 -0.75 -8.06
C GLY A 95 0.51 -1.99 -7.16
N LYS A 96 -0.55 -2.24 -6.37
CA LYS A 96 -0.67 -3.48 -5.59
C LYS A 96 -0.96 -4.69 -6.43
N LEU A 97 -1.85 -4.57 -7.41
CA LEU A 97 -2.12 -5.63 -8.37
C LEU A 97 -0.84 -6.03 -9.11
N HIS A 98 -0.08 -5.06 -9.59
CA HIS A 98 1.22 -5.32 -10.23
C HIS A 98 2.17 -6.11 -9.32
N ALA A 99 2.34 -5.67 -8.07
CA ALA A 99 3.20 -6.36 -7.11
C ALA A 99 2.77 -7.81 -6.86
N LEU A 100 1.46 -8.07 -6.73
CA LEU A 100 0.93 -9.42 -6.51
C LEU A 100 1.04 -10.32 -7.74
N LEU A 101 0.99 -9.75 -8.94
CA LEU A 101 1.06 -10.50 -10.19
C LEU A 101 2.50 -10.85 -10.60
N GLN A 102 3.50 -10.04 -10.23
CA GLN A 102 4.88 -10.19 -10.71
C GLN A 102 5.92 -10.55 -9.65
N ARG A 103 5.63 -10.44 -8.35
CA ARG A 103 6.61 -10.87 -7.34
C ARG A 103 6.83 -12.39 -7.43
N PRO A 104 8.09 -12.87 -7.41
CA PRO A 104 8.39 -14.31 -7.38
C PRO A 104 8.22 -14.93 -5.98
N TYR A 105 7.77 -14.16 -5.00
CA TYR A 105 7.59 -14.60 -3.62
C TYR A 105 6.32 -14.01 -3.01
N THR A 106 5.75 -14.74 -2.06
CA THR A 106 4.59 -14.26 -1.29
C THR A 106 5.03 -13.20 -0.29
N LYS A 107 4.34 -12.06 -0.32
CA LYS A 107 4.52 -10.98 0.65
C LYS A 107 3.18 -10.73 1.34
N GLY A 108 3.07 -11.16 2.59
CA GLY A 108 1.81 -11.12 3.33
C GLY A 108 1.22 -9.71 3.40
N ARG A 109 2.08 -8.70 3.50
CA ARG A 109 1.61 -7.31 3.52
C ARG A 109 0.92 -6.85 2.23
N ASP A 110 1.35 -7.32 1.06
CA ASP A 110 0.66 -6.96 -0.18
C ASP A 110 -0.76 -7.57 -0.24
N LEU A 111 -0.96 -8.73 0.41
CA LEU A 111 -2.28 -9.37 0.57
C LEU A 111 -3.15 -8.61 1.57
N TYR A 112 -2.57 -8.15 2.68
CA TYR A 112 -3.29 -7.31 3.65
C TYR A 112 -3.75 -6.00 3.03
N ASP A 113 -2.85 -5.32 2.29
CA ASP A 113 -3.19 -4.07 1.60
C ASP A 113 -4.30 -4.32 0.56
N LEU A 114 -4.27 -5.44 -0.18
CA LEU A 114 -5.34 -5.82 -1.11
C LEU A 114 -6.69 -6.01 -0.39
N LEU A 115 -6.70 -6.74 0.72
CA LEU A 115 -7.91 -6.94 1.53
C LEU A 115 -8.46 -5.58 1.99
N TRP A 116 -7.60 -4.68 2.43
CA TRP A 116 -7.98 -3.33 2.84
C TRP A 116 -8.62 -2.53 1.70
N TYR A 117 -7.97 -2.45 0.54
CA TYR A 117 -8.49 -1.71 -0.62
C TYR A 117 -9.87 -2.21 -1.05
N LEU A 118 -10.04 -3.53 -1.13
CA LEU A 118 -11.26 -4.13 -1.67
C LEU A 118 -12.37 -4.27 -0.62
N SER A 119 -12.07 -3.99 0.65
CA SER A 119 -13.07 -3.89 1.72
C SER A 119 -13.80 -2.56 1.76
N ASP A 120 -13.24 -1.51 1.11
CA ASP A 120 -13.86 -0.19 0.99
C ASP A 120 -14.73 -0.12 -0.29
N PRO A 121 -16.07 -0.07 -0.17
CA PRO A 121 -16.96 -0.04 -1.33
C PRO A 121 -16.85 1.26 -2.15
N ASP A 122 -16.32 2.33 -1.56
CA ASP A 122 -16.12 3.62 -2.22
C ASP A 122 -14.74 3.73 -2.88
N TRP A 123 -13.93 2.66 -2.85
CA TRP A 123 -12.65 2.61 -3.55
C TRP A 123 -12.87 2.52 -5.07
N PRO A 124 -12.18 3.34 -5.88
CA PRO A 124 -12.33 3.30 -7.33
C PRO A 124 -11.72 2.02 -7.93
N ALA A 125 -12.20 1.65 -9.11
CA ALA A 125 -11.57 0.61 -9.92
C ALA A 125 -10.05 0.86 -10.14
N PRO A 126 -9.23 -0.20 -10.28
CA PRO A 126 -7.80 -0.03 -10.53
C PRO A 126 -7.54 0.70 -11.86
N ASN A 127 -6.49 1.53 -11.89
CA ASN A 127 -6.00 2.11 -13.14
C ASN A 127 -5.33 1.01 -13.99
N LEU A 128 -6.11 0.39 -14.89
CA LEU A 128 -5.66 -0.74 -15.72
C LEU A 128 -4.63 -0.34 -16.77
N THR A 129 -4.67 0.90 -17.27
CA THR A 129 -3.66 1.43 -18.19
C THR A 129 -2.29 1.41 -17.52
N LEU A 130 -2.19 1.97 -16.31
CA LEU A 130 -0.96 1.94 -15.51
C LEU A 130 -0.52 0.51 -15.19
N LEU A 131 -1.47 -0.36 -14.79
CA LEU A 131 -1.17 -1.76 -14.49
C LEU A 131 -0.54 -2.48 -15.69
N ASN A 132 -1.14 -2.37 -16.87
CA ASN A 132 -0.63 -3.03 -18.07
C ASN A 132 0.74 -2.46 -18.49
N HIS A 133 0.95 -1.16 -18.38
CA HIS A 133 2.25 -0.56 -18.65
C HIS A 133 3.33 -1.09 -17.69
N ALA A 134 3.02 -1.14 -16.39
CA ALA A 134 3.92 -1.71 -15.39
C ALA A 134 4.22 -3.20 -15.64
N LEU A 135 3.20 -3.99 -15.98
CA LEU A 135 3.33 -5.41 -16.29
C LEU A 135 4.24 -5.64 -17.50
N ARG A 136 4.03 -4.90 -18.60
CA ARG A 136 4.88 -4.95 -19.80
C ARG A 136 6.33 -4.59 -19.46
N GLN A 137 6.55 -3.53 -18.69
CA GLN A 137 7.90 -3.10 -18.28
C GLN A 137 8.63 -4.18 -17.47
N THR A 138 7.90 -4.98 -16.70
CA THR A 138 8.44 -6.08 -15.89
C THR A 138 8.43 -7.45 -16.58
N GLY A 139 8.13 -7.51 -17.89
CA GLY A 139 8.18 -8.77 -18.67
C GLY A 139 7.02 -9.72 -18.40
N TRP A 140 5.80 -9.20 -18.24
CA TRP A 140 4.59 -10.01 -18.11
C TRP A 140 4.34 -10.87 -19.36
N ALA A 141 4.11 -12.17 -19.15
CA ALA A 141 3.88 -13.15 -20.22
C ALA A 141 2.39 -13.46 -20.48
N GLY A 142 1.49 -12.96 -19.62
CA GLY A 142 0.05 -13.16 -19.79
C GLY A 142 -0.59 -12.18 -20.77
N ALA A 143 -1.88 -12.37 -21.05
CA ALA A 143 -2.67 -11.43 -21.83
C ALA A 143 -2.79 -10.07 -21.13
N GLU A 144 -3.22 -9.06 -21.89
CA GLU A 144 -3.56 -7.74 -21.38
C GLU A 144 -4.70 -7.84 -20.35
N ILE A 145 -4.54 -7.12 -19.24
CA ILE A 145 -5.51 -7.12 -18.15
C ILE A 145 -6.60 -6.09 -18.41
N THR A 146 -7.84 -6.55 -18.41
CA THR A 146 -9.05 -5.75 -18.66
C THR A 146 -9.97 -5.70 -17.43
N VAL A 147 -11.03 -4.89 -17.50
CA VAL A 147 -12.01 -4.75 -16.42
C VAL A 147 -12.69 -6.09 -16.11
N GLU A 148 -12.87 -6.92 -17.13
CA GLU A 148 -13.52 -8.23 -17.07
C GLU A 148 -12.59 -9.33 -16.55
N THR A 149 -11.28 -9.16 -16.72
CA THR A 149 -10.29 -10.24 -16.53
C THR A 149 -9.39 -10.07 -15.31
N TRP A 150 -9.19 -8.84 -14.80
CA TRP A 150 -8.21 -8.61 -13.73
C TRP A 150 -8.49 -9.42 -12.46
N ARG A 151 -9.76 -9.63 -12.11
CA ARG A 151 -10.16 -10.42 -10.95
C ARG A 151 -9.80 -11.90 -11.10
N SER A 152 -10.12 -12.50 -12.25
CA SER A 152 -9.86 -13.92 -12.49
C SER A 152 -8.35 -14.20 -12.63
N VAL A 153 -7.61 -13.30 -13.29
CA VAL A 153 -6.14 -13.38 -13.38
C VAL A 153 -5.50 -13.28 -11.99
N LEU A 154 -5.93 -12.31 -11.17
CA LEU A 154 -5.44 -12.16 -9.80
C LEU A 154 -5.78 -13.38 -8.94
N ALA A 155 -7.04 -13.85 -8.98
CA ALA A 155 -7.49 -15.01 -8.24
C ALA A 155 -6.63 -16.25 -8.58
N GLY A 156 -6.35 -16.48 -9.87
CA GLY A 156 -5.48 -17.55 -10.32
C GLY A 156 -4.05 -17.46 -9.75
N GLN A 157 -3.49 -16.26 -9.63
CA GLN A 157 -2.18 -16.06 -8.97
C GLN A 157 -2.25 -16.32 -7.47
N LEU A 158 -3.27 -15.79 -6.78
CA LEU A 158 -3.44 -15.93 -5.33
C LEU A 158 -3.60 -17.39 -4.89
N GLN A 159 -4.21 -18.22 -5.73
CA GLN A 159 -4.35 -19.65 -5.49
C GLN A 159 -3.01 -20.40 -5.48
N ARG A 160 -1.98 -19.86 -6.14
CA ARG A 160 -0.63 -20.47 -6.24
C ARG A 160 0.34 -20.00 -5.15
N LEU A 161 -0.02 -18.99 -4.36
CA LEU A 161 0.85 -18.44 -3.32
C LEU A 161 0.97 -19.39 -2.12
N GLN A 162 2.10 -19.30 -1.40
CA GLN A 162 2.30 -20.01 -0.13
C GLN A 162 1.70 -19.19 1.02
N TRP A 163 0.61 -19.68 1.62
CA TRP A 163 -0.16 -18.92 2.61
C TRP A 163 0.36 -19.07 4.05
N ASP A 164 1.16 -20.09 4.33
CA ASP A 164 1.57 -20.47 5.70
C ASP A 164 2.34 -19.36 6.44
N ARG A 165 2.98 -18.44 5.71
CA ARG A 165 3.79 -17.34 6.28
C ARG A 165 3.19 -15.95 6.09
N VAL A 166 1.99 -15.87 5.53
CA VAL A 166 1.34 -14.59 5.22
C VAL A 166 1.02 -13.82 6.49
N VAL A 167 0.44 -14.49 7.49
CA VAL A 167 0.08 -13.87 8.76
C VAL A 167 1.31 -13.38 9.52
N ASP A 168 2.39 -14.15 9.52
CA ASP A 168 3.61 -13.81 10.26
C ASP A 168 4.33 -12.58 9.68
N ASP A 169 4.24 -12.35 8.36
CA ASP A 169 4.78 -11.15 7.72
C ASP A 169 4.04 -9.86 8.16
N VAL A 170 2.73 -9.98 8.44
CA VAL A 170 1.88 -8.81 8.73
C VAL A 170 1.71 -8.58 10.23
N ARG A 171 1.72 -9.63 11.06
CA ARG A 171 1.50 -9.55 12.52
C ARG A 171 2.31 -8.45 13.22
N PRO A 172 3.60 -8.20 12.91
CA PRO A 172 4.38 -7.14 13.55
C PRO A 172 3.92 -5.71 13.20
N LEU A 173 3.08 -5.57 12.18
CA LEU A 173 2.62 -4.32 11.59
C LEU A 173 1.16 -3.99 11.90
N LEU A 174 0.43 -4.95 12.46
CA LEU A 174 -0.98 -4.81 12.83
C LEU A 174 -1.12 -3.98 14.11
N ASP A 175 -2.19 -3.18 14.17
CA ASP A 175 -2.63 -2.55 15.41
C ASP A 175 -3.26 -3.56 16.35
N VAL A 176 -3.42 -3.19 17.62
CA VAL A 176 -3.92 -4.08 18.68
C VAL A 176 -5.32 -4.64 18.36
N ASP A 177 -6.13 -3.88 17.62
CA ASP A 177 -7.50 -4.23 17.25
C ASP A 177 -7.61 -4.99 15.92
N ALA A 178 -6.51 -5.15 15.19
CA ALA A 178 -6.54 -5.82 13.90
C ALA A 178 -6.47 -7.34 14.09
N ASP A 179 -7.41 -8.06 13.48
CA ASP A 179 -7.47 -9.52 13.53
C ASP A 179 -6.72 -10.15 12.33
N PRO A 180 -5.50 -10.69 12.54
CA PRO A 180 -4.77 -11.38 11.48
C PRO A 180 -5.50 -12.64 10.96
N ALA A 181 -6.43 -13.21 11.72
CA ALA A 181 -7.20 -14.38 11.29
C ALA A 181 -8.11 -14.08 10.11
N LEU A 182 -8.37 -12.80 9.78
CA LEU A 182 -9.10 -12.42 8.58
C LEU A 182 -8.27 -12.60 7.30
N LEU A 183 -6.94 -12.64 7.39
CA LEU A 183 -6.03 -12.75 6.24
C LEU A 183 -5.85 -14.21 5.78
N THR A 184 -6.96 -14.85 5.44
CA THR A 184 -6.97 -16.21 4.87
C THR A 184 -7.10 -16.18 3.35
N ARG A 185 -6.67 -17.27 2.72
CA ARG A 185 -6.84 -17.46 1.27
C ARG A 185 -8.31 -17.30 0.84
N GLU A 186 -9.23 -17.88 1.59
CA GLU A 186 -10.65 -17.87 1.28
C GLU A 186 -11.23 -16.45 1.36
N ASN A 187 -10.93 -15.71 2.43
CA ASN A 187 -11.42 -14.34 2.61
C ASN A 187 -10.89 -13.41 1.52
N VAL A 188 -9.59 -13.49 1.20
CA VAL A 188 -9.00 -12.65 0.14
C VAL A 188 -9.60 -12.99 -1.23
N LEU A 189 -9.78 -14.28 -1.56
CA LEU A 189 -10.43 -14.68 -2.80
C LEU A 189 -11.90 -14.22 -2.87
N GLN A 190 -12.64 -14.32 -1.77
CA GLN A 190 -14.01 -13.82 -1.68
C GLN A 190 -14.10 -12.33 -1.98
N VAL A 191 -13.25 -11.53 -1.35
CA VAL A 191 -13.23 -10.08 -1.54
C VAL A 191 -12.75 -9.71 -2.95
N VAL A 192 -11.80 -10.43 -3.53
CA VAL A 192 -11.38 -10.20 -4.94
C VAL A 192 -12.55 -10.42 -5.91
N MET A 193 -13.31 -11.49 -5.72
CA MET A 193 -14.38 -11.86 -6.66
C MET A 193 -15.64 -11.03 -6.49
N HIS A 194 -15.95 -10.57 -5.27
CA HIS A 194 -17.26 -9.98 -4.96
C HIS A 194 -17.22 -8.54 -4.46
N SER A 195 -16.04 -7.93 -4.29
CA SER A 195 -15.95 -6.52 -3.90
C SER A 195 -16.63 -5.60 -4.92
N ARG A 196 -17.45 -4.69 -4.40
CA ARG A 196 -18.02 -3.58 -5.17
C ARG A 196 -16.98 -2.47 -5.17
N LEU A 197 -16.53 -2.07 -6.36
CA LEU A 197 -15.68 -0.90 -6.55
C LEU A 197 -16.50 0.16 -7.25
N ARG A 198 -16.21 1.42 -6.96
CA ARG A 198 -16.79 2.55 -7.68
C ARG A 198 -16.24 2.57 -9.11
N VAL A 199 -17.15 2.44 -10.08
CA VAL A 199 -16.86 2.56 -11.52
C VAL A 199 -16.92 4.02 -11.94
#